data_AF-M6YKY7-F1
#
_entry.id   AF-M6YKY7-F1
#
_cell.length_a   1.000
_cell.length_b   1.000
_cell.length_c   1.000
_cell.angle_alpha   90.00
_cell.angle_beta   90.00
_cell.angle_gamma   90.00
#
_symmetry.space_group_name_H-M   'P 1'
#
loop_
_entity.id
_entity.type
_entity.pdbx_description
1 polymer ?
#
loop_
_entity_poly.entity_id
_entity_poly.type
_entity_poly.pdbx_seq_one_letter_code
_entity_poly.pdbx_strand_id
1 'polypeptide(L)'
;MSQNSESQIFDFDGLYSRNYEKIYRFLLSKGASKEEAEEICQETFIKVLRHWEKFDPSKGNETSWILTIAKNQFLDVVKKKGTIEKRELADSQKVLEIISKRKQNTRKIVIN
;
A
#
# COMPACT_ATOMS: atom_id res chain seq x y z
N MET A 1 35.33 33.55 4.44
CA MET A 1 34.07 33.85 5.14
C MET A 1 33.07 32.78 4.74
N SER A 2 32.90 31.75 5.57
CA SER A 2 31.95 30.66 5.33
C SER A 2 30.55 31.12 5.74
N GLN A 3 29.67 31.36 4.77
CA GLN A 3 28.22 31.38 5.01
C GLN A 3 27.63 30.16 4.33
N ASN A 4 27.51 29.08 5.09
CA ASN A 4 26.65 27.93 4.81
C ASN A 4 26.66 27.06 6.07
N SER A 5 25.64 27.15 6.95
CA SER A 5 25.23 26.08 7.88
C SER A 5 24.16 26.49 8.91
N GLU A 6 23.13 27.24 8.54
CA GLU A 6 21.86 27.16 9.27
C GLU A 6 20.82 26.58 8.31
N SER A 7 21.02 25.30 7.98
CA SER A 7 19.95 24.51 7.39
C SER A 7 18.78 24.60 8.35
N GLN A 8 17.64 25.11 7.89
CA GLN A 8 16.41 25.04 8.67
C GLN A 8 16.27 23.63 9.21
N ILE A 9 16.23 23.50 10.54
CA ILE A 9 16.07 22.21 11.19
C ILE A 9 14.66 21.76 10.83
N PHE A 10 14.57 20.72 10.00
CA PHE A 10 13.29 20.11 9.67
C PHE A 10 12.68 19.50 10.93
N ASP A 11 11.57 20.09 11.40
CA ASP A 11 10.78 19.59 12.54
C ASP A 11 9.98 18.34 12.14
N PHE A 12 10.68 17.22 12.01
CA PHE A 12 10.05 15.94 11.69
C PHE A 12 9.11 15.48 12.81
N ASP A 13 9.49 15.65 14.07
CA ASP A 13 8.71 15.16 15.21
C ASP A 13 7.37 15.88 15.33
N GLY A 14 7.36 17.20 15.15
CA GLY A 14 6.13 17.99 15.11
C GLY A 14 5.28 17.65 13.88
N LEU A 15 5.90 17.46 12.71
CA LEU A 15 5.20 17.02 11.50
C LEU A 15 4.53 15.66 11.71
N TYR A 16 5.26 14.69 12.26
CA TYR A 16 4.78 13.36 12.56
C TYR A 16 3.60 13.41 13.52
N SER A 17 3.78 14.09 14.66
CA SER A 17 2.76 14.20 15.71
C SER A 17 1.44 14.81 15.21
N ARG A 18 1.51 15.80 14.30
CA ARG A 18 0.32 16.46 13.74
C ARG A 18 -0.39 15.65 12.65
N ASN A 19 0.29 14.71 12.00
CA ASN A 19 -0.19 14.07 10.77
C ASN A 19 -0.41 12.56 10.89
N TYR A 20 0.31 11.85 11.77
CA TYR A 20 0.26 10.39 11.85
C TYR A 20 -1.16 9.86 12.03
N GLU A 21 -1.86 10.34 13.06
CA GLU A 21 -3.22 9.88 13.38
C GLU A 21 -4.22 10.14 12.23
N LYS A 22 -4.05 11.28 11.52
CA LYS A 22 -4.91 11.63 10.38
C LYS A 22 -4.72 10.65 9.21
N ILE A 23 -3.46 10.31 8.92
CA ILE A 23 -3.11 9.38 7.84
C ILE A 23 -3.57 7.98 8.20
N TYR A 24 -3.31 7.55 9.44
CA TYR A 24 -3.72 6.25 9.96
C TYR A 24 -5.23 6.06 9.84
N ARG A 25 -6.03 7.01 10.36
CA ARG A 25 -7.49 6.96 10.24
C ARG A 25 -7.98 7.03 8.80
N PHE A 26 -7.31 7.82 7.97
CA PHE A 26 -7.63 7.87 6.54
C PHE A 26 -7.47 6.48 5.89
N LEU A 27 -6.36 5.78 6.15
CA LEU A 27 -6.11 4.44 5.59
C LEU A 27 -7.13 3.42 6.08
N LEU A 28 -7.43 3.41 7.39
CA LEU A 28 -8.49 2.55 7.95
C LEU A 28 -9.85 2.83 7.29
N SER A 29 -10.20 4.10 7.06
CA SER A 29 -11.45 4.47 6.38
C SER A 29 -11.51 4.01 4.92
N LYS A 30 -10.36 3.72 4.30
CA LYS A 30 -10.25 3.15 2.96
C LYS A 30 -10.25 1.63 2.93
N GLY A 31 -10.30 0.97 4.09
CA GLY A 31 -10.36 -0.48 4.20
C GLY A 31 -8.99 -1.15 4.34
N ALA A 32 -7.94 -0.42 4.71
CA ALA A 32 -6.69 -1.04 5.15
C ALA A 32 -6.92 -1.80 6.48
N SER A 33 -6.19 -2.89 6.69
CA SER A 33 -6.08 -3.46 8.04
C SER A 33 -5.28 -2.51 8.96
N LYS A 34 -5.26 -2.79 10.27
CA LYS A 34 -4.47 -1.98 11.22
C LYS A 34 -2.99 -2.06 10.90
N GLU A 35 -2.52 -3.27 10.64
CA GLU A 35 -1.13 -3.59 10.32
C GLU A 35 -0.70 -2.89 9.02
N GLU A 36 -1.57 -2.94 7.99
CA GLU A 36 -1.32 -2.23 6.72
C GLU A 36 -1.30 -0.73 6.89
N ALA A 37 -2.21 -0.19 7.70
CA ALA A 37 -2.24 1.24 7.97
C ALA A 37 -0.98 1.70 8.72
N GLU A 38 -0.50 0.92 9.70
CA GLU A 38 0.75 1.18 10.43
C GLU A 38 1.97 1.14 9.50
N GLU A 39 2.10 0.10 8.69
CA GLU A 39 3.20 -0.07 7.75
C GLU A 39 3.22 1.06 6.70
N ILE A 40 2.06 1.36 6.09
CA ILE A 40 1.94 2.45 5.12
C ILE A 40 2.27 3.80 5.78
N CYS A 41 1.86 4.04 7.04
CA CYS A 41 2.23 5.27 7.74
C CYS A 41 3.74 5.37 7.90
N GLN A 42 4.41 4.33 8.37
CA GLN A 42 5.87 4.30 8.52
C GLN A 42 6.58 4.63 7.19
N GLU A 43 6.24 3.92 6.12
CA GLU A 43 6.82 4.14 4.79
C GLU A 43 6.50 5.53 4.24
N THR A 44 5.31 6.06 4.53
CA THR A 44 4.94 7.45 4.18
C THR A 44 5.89 8.44 4.83
N PHE A 45 6.14 8.34 6.14
CA PHE A 45 7.02 9.28 6.83
C PHE A 45 8.49 9.12 6.43
N ILE A 46 8.95 7.91 6.10
CA ILE A 46 10.28 7.70 5.51
C ILE A 46 10.39 8.43 4.16
N LYS A 47 9.37 8.34 3.30
CA LYS A 47 9.34 9.05 2.00
C LYS A 47 9.27 10.56 2.17
N VAL A 48 8.50 11.04 3.12
CA VAL A 48 8.43 12.46 3.47
C VAL A 48 9.80 12.98 3.88
N LEU A 49 10.49 12.28 4.79
CA LEU A 49 11.83 12.66 5.23
C LEU A 49 12.84 12.72 4.07
N ARG A 50 12.77 11.75 3.15
CA ARG A 50 13.67 11.67 1.99
C ARG A 50 13.39 12.68 0.89
N HIS A 51 12.21 13.29 0.88
CA HIS A 51 11.72 14.14 -0.21
C HIS A 51 11.16 15.47 0.29
N TRP A 52 11.50 15.86 1.52
CA TRP A 52 10.99 17.07 2.14
C TRP A 52 11.32 18.32 1.33
N GLU A 53 12.50 18.35 0.69
CA GLU A 53 12.95 19.41 -0.20
C GLU A 53 12.05 19.64 -1.43
N LYS A 54 11.18 18.67 -1.75
CA LYS A 54 10.21 18.77 -2.85
C LYS A 54 8.86 19.31 -2.41
N PHE A 55 8.62 19.46 -1.10
CA PHE A 55 7.41 20.07 -0.61
C PHE A 55 7.41 21.57 -0.98
N ASP A 56 6.32 22.01 -1.57
CA ASP A 56 6.13 23.36 -2.05
C ASP A 56 4.84 23.92 -1.43
N PRO A 57 4.94 24.76 -0.39
CA PRO A 57 3.77 25.36 0.27
C PRO A 57 2.84 26.13 -0.67
N SER A 58 3.33 26.59 -1.83
CA SER A 58 2.51 27.29 -2.82
C SER A 58 1.54 26.36 -3.56
N LYS A 59 1.80 25.05 -3.56
CA LYS A 59 0.98 24.02 -4.24
C LYS A 59 -0.03 23.35 -3.32
N GLY A 60 0.03 23.63 -2.02
CA GLY A 60 -0.90 23.07 -1.03
C GLY A 60 -0.28 22.94 0.36
N ASN A 61 -1.08 22.49 1.31
CA ASN A 61 -0.61 22.27 2.68
C ASN A 61 0.13 20.93 2.84
N GLU A 62 0.94 20.85 3.91
CA GLU A 62 1.76 19.67 4.25
C GLU A 62 0.93 18.39 4.36
N THR A 63 -0.23 18.45 5.04
CA THR A 63 -1.07 17.28 5.30
C THR A 63 -1.58 16.66 4.00
N SER A 64 -2.03 17.48 3.05
CA SER A 64 -2.52 17.03 1.74
C SER A 64 -1.41 16.38 0.91
N TRP A 65 -0.20 16.92 0.97
CA TRP A 65 0.95 16.33 0.29
C TRP A 65 1.30 14.97 0.87
N ILE A 66 1.36 14.85 2.20
CA ILE A 66 1.63 13.57 2.88
C ILE A 66 0.52 12.54 2.61
N LEU A 67 -0.76 12.95 2.65
CA LEU A 67 -1.90 12.09 2.31
C LEU A 67 -1.83 11.59 0.87
N THR A 68 -1.30 12.38 -0.06
CA THR A 68 -1.09 11.94 -1.45
C THR A 68 -0.08 10.81 -1.51
N ILE A 69 1.03 10.92 -0.79
CA ILE A 69 2.04 9.86 -0.67
C ILE A 69 1.40 8.60 -0.08
N ALA A 70 0.71 8.71 1.06
CA ALA A 70 0.05 7.58 1.71
C ALA A 70 -1.00 6.90 0.81
N LYS A 71 -1.83 7.69 0.12
CA LYS A 71 -2.83 7.19 -0.83
C LYS A 71 -2.20 6.38 -1.95
N ASN A 72 -1.11 6.88 -2.55
CA ASN A 72 -0.44 6.16 -3.63
C ASN A 72 0.09 4.81 -3.15
N GLN A 73 0.70 4.78 -1.97
CA GLN A 73 1.17 3.52 -1.36
C GLN A 73 0.02 2.55 -1.07
N PHE A 74 -1.10 3.04 -0.54
CA PHE A 74 -2.28 2.22 -0.33
C PHE A 74 -2.82 1.62 -1.63
N LEU A 75 -2.89 2.40 -2.71
CA LEU A 75 -3.34 1.92 -4.01
C LEU A 75 -2.40 0.83 -4.57
N ASP A 76 -1.10 0.94 -4.34
CA ASP A 76 -0.14 -0.09 -4.72
C ASP A 76 -0.38 -1.41 -3.95
N VAL A 77 -0.64 -1.32 -2.64
CA VAL A 77 -1.01 -2.48 -1.80
C VAL A 77 -2.29 -3.13 -2.32
N VAL A 78 -3.35 -2.35 -2.56
CA VAL A 78 -4.63 -2.85 -3.09
C VAL A 78 -4.45 -3.51 -4.45
N LYS A 79 -3.66 -2.91 -5.35
CA LYS A 79 -3.37 -3.49 -6.67
C LYS A 79 -2.63 -4.82 -6.55
N LYS A 80 -1.67 -4.92 -5.64
CA LYS A 80 -0.92 -6.16 -5.37
C LYS A 80 -1.85 -7.27 -4.84
N LYS A 81 -2.71 -6.97 -3.87
CA LYS A 81 -3.71 -7.91 -3.35
C LYS A 81 -4.62 -8.45 -4.44
N GLY A 82 -5.23 -7.57 -5.22
CA GLY A 82 -6.12 -7.97 -6.31
C GLY A 82 -5.41 -8.80 -7.40
N THR A 83 -4.09 -8.63 -7.57
CA THR A 83 -3.30 -9.46 -8.48
C THR A 83 -3.07 -10.87 -7.92
N ILE A 84 -2.84 -10.99 -6.61
CA ILE A 84 -2.66 -12.28 -5.92
C ILE A 84 -3.99 -13.05 -5.92
N GLU A 85 -5.10 -12.42 -5.51
CA GLU A 85 -6.42 -13.05 -5.49
C GLU A 85 -6.84 -13.59 -6.86
N LYS A 86 -6.65 -12.79 -7.92
CA LYS A 86 -6.93 -13.23 -9.30
C LYS A 86 -6.12 -14.47 -9.70
N ARG A 87 -4.86 -14.54 -9.29
CA ARG A 87 -3.98 -15.68 -9.57
C ARG A 87 -4.42 -16.93 -8.81
N GLU A 88 -4.73 -16.79 -7.52
CA GLU A 88 -5.21 -17.90 -6.68
C GLU A 88 -6.55 -18.46 -7.18
N LEU A 89 -7.46 -17.59 -7.61
CA LEU A 89 -8.71 -17.99 -8.26
C LEU A 89 -8.46 -18.76 -9.55
N ALA A 90 -7.55 -18.27 -10.41
CA ALA A 90 -7.20 -18.95 -11.65
C ALA A 90 -6.56 -20.33 -11.41
N ASP A 91 -5.70 -20.45 -10.40
CA ASP A 91 -5.04 -21.72 -10.07
C ASP A 91 -6.04 -22.72 -9.45
N SER A 92 -6.95 -22.25 -8.59
CA SER A 92 -8.04 -23.07 -8.04
C SER A 92 -8.96 -23.60 -9.15
N GLN A 93 -9.29 -22.76 -10.14
CA GLN A 93 -10.13 -23.14 -11.28
C GLN A 93 -9.48 -24.26 -12.12
N LYS A 94 -8.16 -24.20 -12.35
CA LYS A 94 -7.41 -25.26 -13.05
C LYS A 94 -7.44 -26.58 -12.28
N VAL A 95 -7.26 -26.55 -10.96
CA VAL A 95 -7.33 -27.76 -10.12
C VAL A 95 -8.70 -28.42 -10.22
N LEU A 96 -9.78 -27.62 -10.12
CA LEU A 96 -11.15 -28.12 -10.25
C LEU A 96 -11.40 -28.75 -11.64
N GLU A 97 -10.87 -28.13 -12.70
CA GLU A 97 -10.95 -28.67 -14.05
C GLU A 97 -10.24 -30.03 -14.18
N ILE A 98 -9.04 -30.18 -13.61
CA ILE A 98 -8.29 -31.44 -13.61
C ILE A 98 -9.06 -32.54 -12.87
N ILE A 99 -9.60 -32.24 -11.69
CA ILE A 99 -10.39 -33.19 -10.89
C ILE A 99 -11.65 -33.62 -11.66
N SER A 100 -12.34 -32.68 -12.28
CA SER A 100 -13.53 -32.94 -13.10
C SER A 100 -13.22 -33.88 -14.27
N LYS A 101 -12.15 -33.60 -15.03
CA LYS A 101 -11.70 -34.45 -16.15
C LYS A 101 -11.34 -35.87 -15.69
N ARG A 102 -10.67 -36.02 -14.53
CA ARG A 102 -10.36 -37.34 -13.96
C ARG A 102 -11.60 -38.15 -13.61
N LYS A 103 -12.63 -37.54 -13.01
CA LYS A 103 -13.90 -38.23 -12.67
C LYS A 103 -14.66 -38.75 -13.90
N GLN A 104 -14.56 -38.08 -15.05
CA GLN A 104 -15.22 -38.55 -16.27
C GLN A 104 -14.47 -39.70 -16.94
N ASN A 105 -13.14 -39.74 -16.80
CA ASN A 105 -12.32 -40.78 -17.42
C ASN A 105 -12.42 -42.13 -16.68
N THR A 106 -12.57 -42.13 -15.35
CA THR A 106 -12.78 -43.37 -14.57
C THR A 106 -14.12 -44.05 -14.86
N ARG A 107 -15.17 -43.29 -15.20
CA ARG A 107 -16.48 -43.87 -15.59
C ARG A 107 -16.45 -44.60 -16.94
N LYS A 108 -15.51 -44.28 -17.83
CA LYS A 108 -15.37 -44.95 -19.13
C LYS A 108 -14.67 -46.32 -19.05
N ILE A 109 -13.89 -46.58 -17.99
CA ILE A 109 -13.07 -47.80 -17.87
C ILE A 109 -13.89 -48.99 -17.32
N VAL A 110 -14.98 -48.74 -16.57
CA VAL A 110 -15.76 -49.80 -15.88
C VAL A 110 -16.87 -50.39 -16.77
N ILE A 111 -17.03 -49.94 -18.02
CA ILE A 111 -18.12 -50.35 -18.93
C ILE A 111 -17.57 -51.13 -20.16
N ASN A 112 -16.40 -51.76 -20.04
CA ASN A 112 -15.80 -52.60 -21.08
C ASN A 112 -15.49 -53.99 -20.50
#